data_AF-D0UT99-F1
#
_entry.id   AF-D0UT99-F1
#
_cell.length_a   1.000
_cell.length_b   1.000
_cell.length_c   1.000
_cell.angle_alpha   90.00
_cell.angle_beta   90.00
_cell.angle_gamma   90.00
#
_symmetry.space_group_name_H-M   'P 1'
#
loop_
_entity.id
_entity.type
_entity.pdbx_description
1 polymer ?
#
loop_
_entity_poly.entity_id
_entity_poly.type
_entity_poly.pdbx_seq_one_letter_code
_entity_poly.pdbx_strand_id
1 'polypeptide(L)'
;EICNMIEETNRKLIKENGLEAGLAFPTGCSLNHCAAHYTPNAGDTTVLSYDDVCKIDYGVHINGRVIDCAFTLTFDPKYDSLVEAVRAATNTGIREAGIDARLCDIGEAIQETMESHELTLGSKTYPIKCIRNLNGHSIAPYRIHAGKTVPIVKGGEAEIMEENEVYAIETFGSTGRGY
;
A
#
# COMPACT_ATOMS: atom_id res chain seq x y z
N GLU A 1 13.67 15.60 4.56
CA GLU A 1 13.55 16.38 3.30
C GLU A 1 12.43 15.85 2.40
N ILE A 2 12.47 14.59 1.97
CA ILE A 2 11.48 13.98 1.06
C ILE A 2 10.03 14.17 1.54
N CYS A 3 9.71 13.76 2.77
CA CYS A 3 8.35 13.88 3.33
C CYS A 3 7.89 15.35 3.37
N ASN A 4 8.72 16.27 3.86
CA ASN A 4 8.38 17.70 3.88
C ASN A 4 8.03 18.22 2.48
N MET A 5 8.80 17.87 1.45
CA MET A 5 8.53 18.30 0.07
C MET A 5 7.18 17.77 -0.45
N ILE A 6 6.88 16.49 -0.18
CA ILE A 6 5.60 15.87 -0.57
C ILE A 6 4.45 16.57 0.16
N GLU A 7 4.55 16.73 1.48
CA GLU A 7 3.49 17.30 2.28
C GLU A 7 3.27 18.79 2.00
N GLU A 8 4.32 19.60 1.83
CA GLU A 8 4.21 21.00 1.44
C GLU A 8 3.53 21.18 0.08
N THR A 9 3.84 20.30 -0.87
CA THR A 9 3.20 20.29 -2.19
C THR A 9 1.74 19.92 -2.07
N ASN A 10 1.43 18.87 -1.31
CA ASN A 10 0.06 18.40 -1.11
C ASN A 10 -0.81 19.44 -0.38
N ARG A 11 -0.31 20.10 0.68
CA ARG A 11 -1.02 21.18 1.37
C ARG A 11 -1.40 22.33 0.43
N LYS A 12 -0.51 22.69 -0.50
CA LYS A 12 -0.77 23.73 -1.51
C LYS A 12 -1.81 23.27 -2.53
N LEU A 13 -1.66 22.07 -3.10
CA LEU A 13 -2.54 21.58 -4.16
C LEU A 13 -3.95 21.26 -3.65
N ILE A 14 -4.07 20.71 -2.44
CA ILE A 14 -5.37 20.41 -1.81
C ILE A 14 -6.07 21.66 -1.27
N LYS A 15 -5.36 22.79 -1.19
CA LYS A 15 -5.80 24.03 -0.54
C LYS A 15 -6.22 23.78 0.90
N GLU A 16 -5.25 23.35 1.72
CA GLU A 16 -5.45 22.99 3.12
C GLU A 16 -6.30 24.05 3.86
N ASN A 17 -7.39 23.60 4.48
CA ASN A 17 -8.37 24.42 5.18
C ASN A 17 -8.92 23.67 6.40
N GLY A 18 -8.14 23.62 7.48
CA GLY A 18 -8.54 22.93 8.71
C GLY A 18 -8.96 21.48 8.44
N LEU A 19 -10.17 21.11 8.85
CA LEU A 19 -10.74 19.78 8.62
C LEU A 19 -11.49 19.65 7.29
N GLU A 20 -11.73 20.75 6.55
CA GLU A 20 -12.46 20.70 5.28
C GLU A 20 -11.59 20.18 4.14
N ALA A 21 -10.28 20.45 4.16
CA ALA A 21 -9.34 19.95 3.16
C ALA A 21 -7.94 19.84 3.76
N GLY A 22 -7.22 18.76 3.50
CA GLY A 22 -5.90 18.55 4.10
C GLY A 22 -5.27 17.20 3.78
N LEU A 23 -4.22 16.88 4.53
CA LEU A 23 -3.56 15.57 4.48
C LEU A 23 -4.36 14.59 5.34
N ALA A 24 -4.68 13.41 4.81
CA ALA A 24 -5.48 12.42 5.51
C ALA A 24 -4.66 11.63 6.55
N PHE A 25 -3.40 11.39 6.25
CA PHE A 25 -2.44 10.70 7.12
C PHE A 25 -0.99 11.11 6.75
N PRO A 26 0.00 10.85 7.62
CA PRO A 26 1.40 11.23 7.37
C PRO A 26 1.98 10.60 6.10
N THR A 27 3.00 11.23 5.51
CA THR A 27 3.72 10.61 4.38
C THR A 27 4.57 9.44 4.88
N GLY A 28 4.14 8.22 4.59
CA GLY A 28 4.94 7.01 4.73
C GLY A 28 6.07 6.97 3.72
N CYS A 29 7.26 6.62 4.18
CA CYS A 29 8.45 6.42 3.34
C CYS A 29 9.26 5.20 3.83
N SER A 30 8.55 4.11 4.16
CA SER A 30 9.16 2.91 4.73
C SER A 30 10.22 2.32 3.81
N LEU A 31 11.40 2.01 4.36
CA LEU A 31 12.56 1.53 3.61
C LEU A 31 12.76 0.03 3.77
N ASN A 32 13.10 -0.64 2.67
CA ASN A 32 13.58 -2.02 2.64
C ASN A 32 12.59 -2.99 3.31
N HIS A 33 13.04 -3.66 4.37
CA HIS A 33 12.27 -4.66 5.11
C HIS A 33 11.09 -4.07 5.91
N CYS A 34 11.07 -2.77 6.17
CA CYS A 34 9.92 -2.10 6.78
C CYS A 34 8.86 -1.86 5.69
N ALA A 35 7.68 -2.47 5.81
CA ALA A 35 6.66 -2.44 4.76
C ALA A 35 5.83 -1.15 4.75
N ALA A 36 5.39 -0.69 5.92
CA ALA A 36 4.46 0.43 6.08
C ALA A 36 4.73 1.20 7.40
N HIS A 37 4.04 2.33 7.59
CA HIS A 37 3.96 3.11 8.83
C HIS A 37 5.29 3.71 9.38
N TYR A 38 6.33 3.82 8.56
CA TYR A 38 7.50 4.62 8.91
C TYR A 38 7.44 5.98 8.23
N THR A 39 7.57 7.02 9.03
CA THR A 39 7.86 8.39 8.61
C THR A 39 8.90 8.97 9.58
N PRO A 40 9.86 9.78 9.12
CA PRO A 40 10.93 10.28 9.99
C PRO A 40 10.40 11.23 11.06
N ASN A 41 10.83 11.02 12.30
CA ASN A 41 10.66 12.00 13.38
C ASN A 41 11.74 13.10 13.31
N ALA A 42 11.56 14.16 14.09
CA ALA A 42 12.59 15.18 14.25
C ALA A 42 13.92 14.57 14.73
N GLY A 43 15.00 14.89 14.03
CA GLY A 43 16.34 14.35 14.30
C GLY A 43 16.65 13.02 13.60
N ASP A 44 15.72 12.45 12.81
CA ASP A 44 16.03 11.31 11.96
C ASP A 44 16.99 11.74 10.84
N THR A 45 18.18 11.12 10.82
CA THR A 45 19.25 11.39 9.87
C THR A 45 19.32 10.34 8.75
N THR A 46 18.28 9.51 8.58
CA THR A 46 18.23 8.49 7.54
C THR A 46 18.27 9.13 6.16
N VAL A 47 19.15 8.61 5.29
CA VAL A 47 19.32 9.07 3.91
C VAL A 47 18.93 7.95 2.96
N LEU A 48 18.03 8.26 2.03
CA LEU A 48 17.65 7.34 0.96
C LEU A 48 18.86 7.02 0.09
N SER A 49 19.13 5.73 -0.09
CA SER A 49 20.27 5.19 -0.83
C SER A 49 19.84 4.59 -2.18
N TYR A 50 20.80 4.37 -3.09
CA TYR A 50 20.54 3.80 -4.43
C TYR A 50 19.86 2.42 -4.38
N ASP A 51 20.27 1.59 -3.41
CA ASP A 51 19.78 0.22 -3.27
C ASP A 51 18.48 0.09 -2.47
N ASP A 52 17.91 1.21 -2.00
CA ASP A 52 16.71 1.19 -1.17
C ASP A 52 15.45 0.92 -1.98
N VAL A 53 14.55 0.13 -1.36
CA VAL A 53 13.15 -0.03 -1.80
C VAL A 53 12.27 0.80 -0.88
N CYS A 54 11.88 1.99 -1.35
CA CYS A 54 11.12 2.96 -0.58
C CYS A 54 9.64 2.92 -0.97
N LYS A 55 8.73 2.72 -0.01
CA LYS A 55 7.29 2.79 -0.26
C LYS A 55 6.82 4.19 0.10
N ILE A 56 6.40 4.96 -0.90
CA ILE A 56 5.81 6.29 -0.73
C ILE A 56 4.30 6.12 -0.66
N ASP A 57 3.76 6.43 0.50
CA ASP A 57 2.36 6.24 0.83
C ASP A 57 1.84 7.48 1.54
N TYR A 58 0.85 8.17 0.96
CA TYR A 58 0.33 9.40 1.52
C TYR A 58 -1.12 9.59 1.11
N GLY A 59 -1.87 10.29 1.97
CA GLY A 59 -3.27 10.54 1.75
C GLY A 59 -3.63 12.01 1.77
N VAL A 60 -4.68 12.35 1.03
CA VAL A 60 -5.33 13.67 1.05
C VAL A 60 -6.83 13.50 1.24
N HIS A 61 -7.51 14.54 1.69
CA HIS A 61 -8.97 14.52 1.78
C HIS A 61 -9.61 15.87 1.47
N ILE A 62 -10.88 15.81 1.06
CA ILE A 62 -11.81 16.93 1.03
C ILE A 62 -13.09 16.49 1.76
N ASN A 63 -13.50 17.25 2.77
CA ASN A 63 -14.66 16.96 3.63
C ASN A 63 -14.66 15.52 4.17
N GLY A 64 -13.48 15.06 4.60
CA GLY A 64 -13.25 13.71 5.09
C GLY A 64 -13.29 12.60 4.04
N ARG A 65 -13.51 12.89 2.77
CA ARG A 65 -13.40 11.91 1.67
C ARG A 65 -11.92 11.68 1.38
N VAL A 66 -11.39 10.61 1.95
CA VAL A 66 -9.97 10.28 1.89
C VAL A 66 -9.63 9.59 0.56
N ILE A 67 -8.50 9.99 -0.02
CA ILE A 67 -7.75 9.20 -0.99
C ILE A 67 -6.56 8.61 -0.25
N ASP A 68 -6.48 7.29 -0.30
CA ASP A 68 -5.35 6.48 0.15
C ASP A 68 -4.72 5.84 -1.09
N CYS A 69 -3.45 6.13 -1.34
CA CYS A 69 -2.75 5.66 -2.53
C CYS A 69 -1.24 5.67 -2.30
N ALA A 70 -0.59 4.58 -2.71
CA ALA A 70 0.84 4.37 -2.53
C ALA A 70 1.51 3.87 -3.80
N PHE A 71 2.84 4.05 -3.86
CA PHE A 71 3.70 3.43 -4.87
C PHE A 71 5.08 3.11 -4.29
N THR A 72 5.82 2.25 -4.98
CA THR A 72 7.20 1.92 -4.60
C THR A 72 8.18 2.67 -5.50
N LEU A 73 9.16 3.33 -4.89
CA LEU A 73 10.31 3.98 -5.51
C LEU A 73 11.54 3.09 -5.36
N THR A 74 12.18 2.79 -6.48
CA THR A 74 13.47 2.11 -6.58
C THR A 74 14.35 2.84 -7.58
N PHE A 75 15.67 2.81 -7.39
CA PHE A 75 16.64 3.31 -8.37
C PHE A 75 17.39 2.18 -9.07
N ASP A 76 17.63 1.07 -8.37
CA ASP A 76 18.24 -0.12 -8.94
C ASP A 76 17.18 -1.00 -9.63
N PRO A 77 17.31 -1.25 -10.95
CA PRO A 77 16.37 -2.08 -11.71
C PRO A 77 16.35 -3.55 -11.26
N LYS A 78 17.28 -3.99 -10.41
CA LYS A 78 17.24 -5.34 -9.83
C LYS A 78 15.94 -5.62 -9.09
N TYR A 79 15.19 -4.61 -8.65
CA TYR A 79 13.91 -4.78 -7.96
C TYR A 79 12.68 -4.68 -8.87
N ASP A 80 12.85 -4.49 -10.19
CA ASP A 80 11.72 -4.29 -11.11
C ASP A 80 10.72 -5.46 -11.08
N SER A 81 11.20 -6.70 -11.01
CA SER A 81 10.33 -7.88 -10.89
C SER A 81 9.53 -7.91 -9.60
N LEU A 82 10.09 -7.38 -8.49
CA LEU A 82 9.36 -7.26 -7.23
C LEU A 82 8.27 -6.19 -7.32
N VAL A 83 8.60 -5.03 -7.88
CA VAL A 83 7.64 -3.93 -8.07
C VAL A 83 6.51 -4.36 -9.01
N GLU A 84 6.84 -5.08 -10.09
CA GLU A 84 5.85 -5.59 -11.03
C GLU A 84 4.94 -6.65 -10.41
N ALA A 85 5.46 -7.59 -9.62
CA ALA A 85 4.66 -8.58 -8.92
C ALA A 85 3.60 -7.93 -8.01
N VAL A 86 4.02 -6.95 -7.22
CA VAL A 86 3.11 -6.22 -6.30
C VAL A 86 2.10 -5.39 -7.08
N ARG A 87 2.53 -4.73 -8.17
CA ARG A 87 1.63 -3.97 -9.05
C ARG A 87 0.57 -4.87 -9.68
N ALA A 88 0.97 -6.02 -10.21
CA ALA A 88 0.07 -7.00 -10.83
C ALA A 88 -0.93 -7.57 -9.81
N ALA A 89 -0.46 -7.86 -8.59
CA ALA A 89 -1.31 -8.34 -7.50
C ALA A 89 -2.32 -7.27 -7.05
N THR A 90 -1.90 -6.01 -6.87
CA THR A 90 -2.81 -4.89 -6.57
C THR A 90 -3.85 -4.69 -7.66
N ASN A 91 -3.45 -4.69 -8.94
CA ASN A 91 -4.38 -4.58 -10.06
C ASN A 91 -5.35 -5.76 -10.14
N THR A 92 -4.92 -6.96 -9.77
CA THR A 92 -5.82 -8.11 -9.63
C THR A 92 -6.84 -7.87 -8.52
N GLY A 93 -6.42 -7.41 -7.34
CA GLY A 93 -7.33 -7.03 -6.26
C GLY A 93 -8.38 -5.99 -6.70
N ILE A 94 -7.96 -4.96 -7.44
CA ILE A 94 -8.85 -3.93 -7.98
C ILE A 94 -9.85 -4.53 -8.99
N ARG A 95 -9.39 -5.45 -9.84
CA ARG A 95 -10.22 -6.08 -10.87
C ARG A 95 -11.25 -7.06 -10.28
N GLU A 96 -10.90 -7.76 -9.21
CA GLU A 96 -11.78 -8.71 -8.51
C GLU A 96 -12.74 -8.01 -7.53
N ALA A 97 -12.43 -6.76 -7.13
CA ALA A 97 -13.30 -5.97 -6.27
C ALA A 97 -14.59 -5.55 -6.98
N GLY A 98 -15.70 -5.60 -6.25
CA GLY A 98 -17.01 -5.21 -6.75
C GLY A 98 -18.10 -5.51 -5.74
N ILE A 99 -19.29 -4.95 -5.97
CA ILE A 99 -20.47 -5.23 -5.14
C ILE A 99 -20.72 -6.74 -5.12
N ASP A 100 -21.03 -7.26 -3.94
CA ASP A 100 -21.24 -8.68 -3.64
C ASP A 100 -19.98 -9.57 -3.73
N ALA A 101 -18.81 -9.01 -4.07
CA ALA A 101 -17.55 -9.76 -4.05
C ALA A 101 -17.16 -10.11 -2.61
N ARG A 102 -16.78 -11.38 -2.38
CA ARG A 102 -16.29 -11.84 -1.08
C ARG A 102 -14.84 -11.41 -0.88
N LEU A 103 -14.54 -10.78 0.25
CA LEU A 103 -13.21 -10.30 0.58
C LEU A 103 -12.17 -11.44 0.56
N CYS A 104 -12.51 -12.63 1.02
CA CYS A 104 -11.63 -13.81 0.96
C CYS A 104 -11.23 -14.21 -0.46
N ASP A 105 -12.13 -14.09 -1.45
CA ASP A 105 -11.86 -14.47 -2.84
C ASP A 105 -10.89 -13.48 -3.49
N ILE A 106 -11.05 -12.19 -3.19
CA ILE A 106 -10.11 -11.14 -3.61
C ILE A 106 -8.71 -11.44 -3.06
N GLY A 107 -8.62 -11.81 -1.78
CA GLY A 107 -7.34 -12.19 -1.16
C GLY A 107 -6.69 -13.42 -1.76
N GLU A 108 -7.48 -14.42 -2.16
CA GLU A 108 -6.99 -15.61 -2.86
C GLU A 108 -6.44 -15.26 -4.26
N ALA A 109 -7.16 -14.46 -5.04
CA ALA A 109 -6.72 -14.02 -6.37
C ALA A 109 -5.47 -13.12 -6.32
N ILE A 110 -5.38 -12.24 -5.32
CA ILE A 110 -4.18 -11.43 -5.05
C ILE A 110 -2.99 -12.35 -4.76
N GLN A 111 -3.17 -13.34 -3.89
CA GLN A 111 -2.10 -14.26 -3.52
C GLN A 111 -1.62 -15.10 -4.71
N GLU A 112 -2.55 -15.66 -5.50
CA GLU A 112 -2.20 -16.42 -6.70
C GLU A 112 -1.35 -15.59 -7.65
N THR A 113 -1.73 -14.33 -7.88
CA THR A 113 -0.99 -13.41 -8.75
C THR A 113 0.37 -13.03 -8.18
N MET A 114 0.44 -12.70 -6.88
CA MET A 114 1.70 -12.29 -6.25
C MET A 114 2.71 -13.45 -6.24
N GLU A 115 2.26 -14.64 -5.81
CA GLU A 115 3.13 -15.81 -5.60
C GLU A 115 3.47 -16.55 -6.91
N SER A 116 2.91 -16.13 -8.05
CA SER A 116 3.37 -16.58 -9.37
C SER A 116 4.68 -15.90 -9.84
N HIS A 117 5.20 -14.94 -9.08
CA HIS A 117 6.40 -14.18 -9.41
C HIS A 117 7.58 -14.55 -8.51
N GLU A 118 8.78 -14.34 -9.04
CA GLU A 118 10.04 -14.51 -8.32
C GLU A 118 10.98 -13.34 -8.59
N LEU A 119 11.93 -13.14 -7.68
CA LEU A 119 12.98 -12.13 -7.78
C LEU A 119 14.34 -12.81 -7.69
N THR A 120 15.24 -12.56 -8.63
CA THR A 120 16.64 -13.04 -8.55
C THR A 120 17.57 -11.89 -8.17
N LEU A 121 18.28 -12.04 -7.04
CA LEU A 121 19.32 -11.11 -6.59
C LEU A 121 20.66 -11.86 -6.52
N GLY A 122 21.58 -11.53 -7.43
CA GLY A 122 22.85 -12.24 -7.56
C GLY A 122 22.63 -13.70 -7.98
N SER A 123 23.12 -14.65 -7.19
CA SER A 123 22.96 -16.10 -7.44
C SER A 123 21.74 -16.71 -6.75
N LYS A 124 20.90 -15.91 -6.09
CA LYS A 124 19.77 -16.40 -5.30
C LYS A 124 18.44 -15.89 -5.84
N THR A 125 17.53 -16.83 -6.05
CA THR A 125 16.14 -16.56 -6.42
C THR A 125 15.24 -16.66 -5.19
N TYR A 126 14.31 -15.71 -5.08
CA TYR A 126 13.38 -15.56 -3.98
C TYR A 126 11.96 -15.64 -4.53
N PRO A 127 11.12 -16.57 -4.06
CA PRO A 127 9.69 -16.46 -4.31
C PRO A 127 9.16 -15.20 -3.62
N ILE A 128 8.31 -14.44 -4.31
CA ILE A 128 7.68 -13.26 -3.74
C ILE A 128 6.46 -13.74 -2.95
N LYS A 129 6.35 -13.29 -1.69
CA LYS A 129 5.28 -13.71 -0.78
C LYS A 129 4.44 -12.52 -0.36
N CYS A 130 3.13 -12.70 -0.25
CA CYS A 130 2.26 -11.74 0.42
C CYS A 130 2.67 -11.58 1.90
N ILE A 131 2.64 -10.34 2.40
CA ILE A 131 2.77 -10.07 3.84
C ILE A 131 1.41 -10.34 4.51
N ARG A 132 1.22 -11.56 5.04
CA ARG A 132 -0.11 -12.10 5.37
C ARG A 132 -0.88 -11.40 6.49
N ASN A 133 -0.24 -10.53 7.24
CA ASN A 133 -0.80 -9.71 8.33
C ASN A 133 -0.95 -8.23 7.94
N LEU A 134 -0.74 -7.87 6.67
CA LEU A 134 -1.12 -6.58 6.09
C LEU A 134 -2.26 -6.80 5.10
N ASN A 135 -3.13 -5.80 4.99
CA ASN A 135 -4.42 -5.90 4.34
C ASN A 135 -4.80 -4.54 3.76
N GLY A 136 -5.62 -4.53 2.70
CA GLY A 136 -6.39 -3.34 2.37
C GLY A 136 -7.56 -3.15 3.34
N HIS A 137 -8.33 -2.09 3.15
CA HIS A 137 -9.40 -1.75 4.09
C HIS A 137 -10.51 -0.90 3.47
N SER A 138 -11.68 -0.93 4.11
CA SER A 138 -12.75 0.03 3.83
C SER A 138 -12.38 1.42 4.37
N ILE A 139 -12.88 2.47 3.72
CA ILE A 139 -12.69 3.89 4.05
C ILE A 139 -14.06 4.55 4.25
N ALA A 140 -14.16 5.41 5.25
CA ALA A 140 -15.35 6.22 5.52
C ALA A 140 -14.94 7.69 5.77
N PRO A 141 -15.90 8.65 5.77
CA PRO A 141 -15.59 10.04 6.05
C PRO A 141 -14.79 10.23 7.34
N TYR A 142 -13.61 10.84 7.24
CA TYR A 142 -12.67 11.07 8.34
C TYR A 142 -12.18 9.79 9.06
N ARG A 143 -12.34 8.62 8.44
CA ARG A 143 -11.99 7.33 9.03
C ARG A 143 -11.28 6.47 7.99
N ILE A 144 -9.95 6.43 8.09
CA ILE A 144 -9.08 5.69 7.18
C ILE A 144 -9.42 4.19 7.17
N HIS A 145 -9.57 3.57 8.35
CA HIS A 145 -9.98 2.17 8.48
C HIS A 145 -11.43 2.09 9.01
N ALA A 146 -12.38 1.82 8.12
CA ALA A 146 -13.82 1.89 8.41
C ALA A 146 -14.42 0.63 9.05
N GLY A 147 -13.70 -0.51 9.02
CA GLY A 147 -14.07 -1.72 9.77
C GLY A 147 -13.78 -3.01 9.01
N LYS A 148 -14.07 -3.04 7.71
CA LYS A 148 -13.79 -4.19 6.83
C LYS A 148 -12.34 -4.20 6.38
N THR A 149 -11.73 -5.40 6.32
CA THR A 149 -10.36 -5.62 5.87
C THR A 149 -10.34 -6.45 4.59
N VAL A 150 -9.59 -6.01 3.58
CA VAL A 150 -9.39 -6.75 2.33
C VAL A 150 -8.13 -7.61 2.47
N PRO A 151 -8.27 -8.95 2.62
CA PRO A 151 -7.11 -9.82 2.75
C PRO A 151 -6.30 -9.83 1.44
N ILE A 152 -5.01 -10.15 1.55
CA ILE A 152 -4.11 -10.37 0.41
C ILE A 152 -3.60 -11.82 0.34
N VAL A 153 -4.22 -12.69 1.14
CA VAL A 153 -3.98 -14.13 1.20
C VAL A 153 -5.33 -14.85 1.30
N LYS A 154 -5.36 -16.11 0.84
CA LYS A 154 -6.54 -16.97 1.01
C LYS A 154 -6.85 -17.27 2.47
N GLY A 155 -8.11 -17.64 2.75
CA GLY A 155 -8.56 -18.09 4.07
C GLY A 155 -9.10 -17.00 5.00
N GLY A 156 -9.33 -15.78 4.47
CA GLY A 156 -10.02 -14.70 5.20
C GLY A 156 -11.52 -14.94 5.38
N GLU A 157 -12.19 -13.97 6.00
CA GLU A 157 -13.64 -14.00 6.19
C GLU A 157 -14.39 -13.84 4.86
N ALA A 158 -15.54 -14.51 4.73
CA ALA A 158 -16.42 -14.41 3.56
C ALA A 158 -17.35 -13.18 3.63
N GLU A 159 -16.94 -12.13 4.33
CA GLU A 159 -17.61 -10.83 4.30
C GLU A 159 -17.59 -10.28 2.86
N ILE A 160 -18.64 -9.57 2.48
CA ILE A 160 -18.80 -9.04 1.11
C ILE A 160 -18.57 -7.52 1.07
N MET A 161 -18.12 -7.05 -0.09
CA MET A 161 -18.17 -5.64 -0.45
C MET A 161 -19.62 -5.23 -0.75
N GLU A 162 -20.05 -4.11 -0.18
CA GLU A 162 -21.41 -3.59 -0.33
C GLU A 162 -21.44 -2.35 -1.25
N GLU A 163 -22.62 -2.06 -1.80
CA GLU A 163 -22.84 -0.87 -2.62
C GLU A 163 -22.47 0.42 -1.86
N ASN A 164 -21.80 1.34 -2.54
CA ASN A 164 -21.35 2.65 -2.03
C ASN A 164 -20.23 2.63 -0.96
N GLU A 165 -19.64 1.48 -0.68
CA GLU A 165 -18.41 1.43 0.10
C GLU A 165 -17.21 1.93 -0.70
N VAL A 166 -16.21 2.46 -0.01
CA VAL A 166 -14.92 2.89 -0.57
C VAL A 166 -13.85 2.02 0.05
N TYR A 167 -12.87 1.58 -0.75
CA TYR A 167 -11.79 0.72 -0.30
C TYR A 167 -10.43 1.24 -0.75
N ALA A 168 -9.43 1.12 0.14
CA ALA A 168 -8.03 1.04 -0.25
C ALA A 168 -7.75 -0.42 -0.63
N ILE A 169 -7.36 -0.64 -1.89
CA ILE A 169 -6.85 -1.93 -2.35
C ILE A 169 -5.33 -1.82 -2.44
N GLU A 170 -4.66 -2.41 -1.46
CA GLU A 170 -3.21 -2.38 -1.32
C GLU A 170 -2.69 -3.80 -1.11
N THR A 171 -1.49 -4.07 -1.64
CA THR A 171 -0.84 -5.37 -1.52
C THR A 171 0.64 -5.18 -1.21
N PHE A 172 1.20 -6.15 -0.49
CA PHE A 172 2.57 -6.08 -0.01
C PHE A 172 3.30 -7.38 -0.33
N GLY A 173 4.29 -7.30 -1.21
CA GLY A 173 5.19 -8.40 -1.56
C GLY A 173 6.48 -8.35 -0.76
N SER A 174 6.98 -9.51 -0.33
CA SER A 174 8.21 -9.65 0.44
C SER A 174 9.03 -10.84 -0.02
N THR A 175 10.35 -10.68 -0.05
CA THR A 175 11.32 -11.77 -0.19
C THR A 175 11.67 -12.43 1.16
N GLY A 176 11.12 -11.89 2.26
CA GLY A 176 11.33 -12.37 3.62
C GLY A 176 10.34 -13.46 4.05
N ARG A 177 9.85 -13.34 5.29
CA ARG A 177 8.91 -14.31 5.88
C ARG A 177 7.45 -14.12 5.44
N GLY A 178 7.14 -12.99 4.79
CA GLY A 178 5.76 -12.62 4.47
C GLY A 178 4.90 -12.40 5.72
N TYR A 179 5.46 -11.72 6.72
CA TYR A 179 4.81 -11.37 7.99
C TYR A 179 5.49 -10.15 8.63
#